data_AF-A0A521HZM3-F1
#
_entry.id   AF-A0A521HZM3-F1
#
_cell.length_a   1.000
_cell.length_b   1.000
_cell.length_c   1.000
_cell.angle_alpha   90.00
_cell.angle_beta   90.00
_cell.angle_gamma   90.00
#
_symmetry.space_group_name_H-M   'P 1'
#
loop_
_entity.id
_entity.type
_entity.pdbx_description
1 polymer ?
#
loop_
_entity_poly.entity_id
_entity_poly.type
_entity_poly.pdbx_seq_one_letter_code
_entity_poly.pdbx_strand_id
1 'polypeptide(L)'
;QQGLADKLGVSKQVMSKIISGSKAINVAEISRIANAFAISVDELLQVKTRTEDVEAFSFMGEIHSENTRDKISGLQKVINELLFLDEILEGY
;
A
#
# COMPACT_ATOMS: atom_id res chain seq x y z
N GLN A 1 -11.95 -7.41 3.56
CA GLN A 1 -12.10 -6.96 4.97
C GLN A 1 -12.50 -8.09 5.93
N GLN A 2 -13.37 -9.05 5.56
CA GLN A 2 -13.81 -10.14 6.46
C GLN A 2 -12.65 -11.03 6.97
N GLY A 3 -11.79 -11.55 6.07
CA GLY A 3 -10.68 -12.42 6.50
C GLY A 3 -9.64 -11.75 7.40
N LEU A 4 -9.55 -10.41 7.40
CA LEU A 4 -8.69 -9.67 8.31
C LEU A 4 -9.35 -9.53 9.69
N ALA A 5 -10.66 -9.32 9.72
CA ALA A 5 -11.46 -9.27 10.93
C ALA A 5 -11.40 -10.61 11.68
N ASP A 6 -11.49 -11.72 10.94
CA ASP A 6 -11.44 -13.08 11.48
C ASP A 6 -10.06 -13.38 12.10
N LYS A 7 -8.96 -13.00 11.43
CA LYS A 7 -7.59 -13.14 11.96
C LYS A 7 -7.32 -12.29 13.21
N LEU A 8 -8.00 -11.14 13.36
CA LEU A 8 -7.87 -10.28 14.53
C LEU A 8 -8.85 -10.65 15.66
N GLY A 9 -9.83 -11.51 15.41
CA GLY A 9 -10.90 -11.81 16.36
C GLY A 9 -11.84 -10.61 16.60
N VAL A 10 -12.04 -9.75 15.61
CA VAL A 10 -12.92 -8.58 15.69
C VAL A 10 -14.03 -8.66 14.65
N SER A 11 -15.13 -7.94 14.85
CA SER A 11 -16.21 -7.94 13.85
C SER A 11 -15.83 -7.15 12.60
N LYS A 12 -16.46 -7.46 11.46
CA LYS A 12 -16.29 -6.72 10.19
C LYS A 12 -16.51 -5.21 10.34
N GLN A 13 -17.50 -4.82 11.15
CA GLN A 13 -17.81 -3.41 11.42
C GLN A 13 -16.71 -2.75 12.25
N VAL A 14 -16.16 -3.43 13.25
CA VAL A 14 -15.04 -2.92 14.04
C VAL A 14 -13.79 -2.79 13.17
N MET A 15 -13.53 -3.76 12.30
CA MET A 15 -12.42 -3.70 11.35
C MET A 15 -12.55 -2.51 10.37
N SER A 16 -13.76 -2.24 9.87
CA SER A 16 -14.02 -1.08 9.00
C SER A 16 -13.75 0.26 9.71
N LYS A 17 -14.07 0.36 11.02
CA LYS A 17 -13.76 1.55 11.83
C LYS A 17 -12.26 1.73 12.10
N ILE A 18 -11.54 0.63 12.26
CA ILE A 18 -10.07 0.65 12.43
C ILE A 18 -9.40 1.13 11.13
N ILE A 19 -9.79 0.57 9.98
CA ILE A 19 -9.23 0.96 8.67
C ILE A 19 -9.54 2.44 8.35
N SER A 20 -10.76 2.89 8.65
CA SER A 20 -11.17 4.29 8.44
C SER A 20 -10.63 5.27 9.48
N GLY A 21 -9.87 4.81 10.49
CA GLY A 21 -9.33 5.66 11.54
C GLY A 21 -10.35 6.21 12.54
N SER A 22 -11.63 5.80 12.44
CA SER A 22 -12.72 6.25 13.30
C SER A 22 -12.80 5.52 14.65
N LYS A 23 -11.95 4.50 14.87
CA LYS A 23 -11.72 3.83 16.16
C LYS A 23 -10.23 3.94 16.52
N ALA A 24 -9.94 4.45 17.71
CA ALA A 24 -8.61 4.35 18.30
C ALA A 24 -8.23 2.87 18.49
N ILE A 25 -7.09 2.48 17.95
CA ILE A 25 -6.53 1.13 18.06
C ILE A 25 -5.49 1.10 19.19
N ASN A 26 -5.50 0.04 20.01
CA ASN A 26 -4.54 -0.12 21.10
C ASN A 26 -3.31 -0.96 20.68
N VAL A 27 -2.25 -0.93 21.49
CA VAL A 27 -0.98 -1.62 21.19
C VAL A 27 -1.16 -3.14 21.08
N ALA A 28 -2.02 -3.76 21.89
CA ALA A 28 -2.27 -5.20 21.82
C ALA A 28 -2.98 -5.61 20.51
N GLU A 29 -3.90 -4.77 20.01
CA GLU A 29 -4.55 -4.94 18.72
C GLU A 29 -3.54 -4.77 17.56
N ILE A 30 -2.67 -3.75 17.64
CA ILE A 30 -1.57 -3.53 16.68
C ILE A 30 -0.63 -4.74 16.63
N SER A 31 -0.23 -5.30 17.78
CA SER A 31 0.62 -6.49 17.82
C SER A 31 -0.05 -7.72 17.20
N ARG A 32 -1.36 -7.87 17.35
CA ARG A 32 -2.11 -8.96 16.67
C ARG A 32 -2.15 -8.77 15.17
N ILE A 33 -2.30 -7.54 14.69
CA ILE A 33 -2.20 -7.22 13.25
C ILE A 33 -0.81 -7.60 12.75
N ALA A 34 0.25 -7.09 13.39
CA ALA A 34 1.63 -7.36 12.98
C ALA A 34 1.89 -8.88 12.89
N ASN A 35 1.47 -9.64 13.91
CA ASN A 35 1.59 -11.10 13.91
C ASN A 35 0.76 -11.76 12.78
N ALA A 36 -0.46 -11.30 12.52
CA ALA A 36 -1.31 -11.84 11.44
C ALA A 36 -0.72 -11.63 10.04
N PHE A 37 0.15 -10.62 9.88
CA PHE A 37 0.87 -10.29 8.66
C PHE A 37 2.33 -10.78 8.67
N ALA A 38 2.79 -11.44 9.73
CA ALA A 38 4.18 -11.89 9.91
C ALA A 38 5.22 -10.76 9.75
N ILE A 39 4.86 -9.55 10.18
CA ILE A 39 5.73 -8.36 10.20
C ILE A 39 5.96 -7.92 11.65
N SER A 40 6.97 -7.09 11.86
CA SER A 40 7.20 -6.44 13.15
C SER A 40 6.18 -5.32 13.42
N VAL A 41 5.98 -4.98 14.69
CA VAL A 41 5.14 -3.83 15.07
C VAL A 41 5.73 -2.52 14.54
N ASP A 42 7.07 -2.40 14.55
CA ASP A 42 7.77 -1.23 14.00
C ASP A 42 7.52 -1.06 12.49
N GLU A 43 7.50 -2.14 11.71
CA GLU A 43 7.14 -2.09 10.28
C GLU A 43 5.69 -1.68 10.05
N LEU A 44 4.77 -2.08 10.94
CA LEU A 44 3.36 -1.70 10.83
C LEU A 44 3.12 -0.22 11.18
N LEU A 45 3.92 0.32 12.12
CA LEU A 45 3.88 1.73 12.54
C LEU A 45 4.72 2.64 11.62
N GLN A 46 5.54 2.05 10.76
CA GLN A 46 6.31 2.78 9.77
C GLN A 46 5.33 3.45 8.80
N VAL A 47 5.20 4.77 8.93
CA VAL A 47 4.56 5.58 7.91
C VAL A 47 5.53 5.58 6.73
N LYS A 48 5.34 4.64 5.80
CA LYS A 48 5.93 4.78 4.47
C LYS A 48 5.33 6.06 3.90
N THR A 49 6.09 7.15 3.96
CA THR A 49 5.90 8.27 3.05
C THR A 49 5.84 7.63 1.68
N ARG A 50 4.66 7.68 1.07
CA ARG A 50 4.37 7.13 -0.24
C ARG A 50 5.42 7.70 -1.19
N THR A 51 6.51 6.99 -1.41
CA THR A 51 7.30 7.18 -2.61
C THR A 51 6.40 6.63 -3.69
N GLU A 52 5.88 7.52 -4.52
CA GLU A 52 4.99 7.26 -5.65
C GLU A 52 5.66 6.42 -6.75
N ASP A 53 6.58 5.54 -6.39
CA ASP A 53 7.01 4.48 -7.25
C ASP A 53 5.93 3.42 -7.18
N VAL A 54 4.88 3.64 -7.99
CA VAL A 54 4.18 2.53 -8.59
C VAL A 54 5.28 1.68 -9.22
N GLU A 55 5.68 0.62 -8.52
CA GLU A 55 6.61 -0.38 -9.02
C GLU A 55 5.92 -1.22 -10.10
N ALA A 56 5.34 -0.56 -11.11
CA ALA A 56 4.74 -1.17 -12.29
C ALA A 56 5.73 -2.09 -13.00
N PHE A 57 7.03 -1.94 -12.74
CA PHE A 57 8.11 -2.69 -13.36
C PHE A 57 8.91 -3.56 -12.38
N SER A 58 8.46 -3.80 -11.14
CA SER A 58 9.16 -4.71 -10.21
C SER A 58 9.32 -6.14 -10.74
N PHE A 59 8.47 -6.54 -11.69
CA PHE A 59 8.56 -7.84 -12.36
C PHE A 59 9.71 -7.96 -13.39
N MET A 60 10.38 -6.86 -13.76
CA MET A 60 11.39 -6.87 -14.83
C MET A 60 12.76 -7.43 -14.41
N GLY A 61 12.97 -7.71 -13.11
CA GLY A 61 14.27 -8.16 -12.61
C GLY A 61 15.36 -7.09 -12.74
N GLU A 62 16.63 -7.49 -12.72
CA GLU A 62 17.74 -6.55 -12.83
C GLU A 62 17.92 -6.05 -14.28
N ILE A 63 17.75 -4.74 -14.48
CA ILE A 63 18.00 -4.08 -15.77
C ILE A 63 19.48 -3.71 -15.90
N HIS A 64 20.22 -4.46 -16.72
CA HIS A 64 21.65 -4.24 -16.98
C HIS A 64 21.95 -3.27 -18.15
N SER A 65 20.95 -2.89 -18.95
CA SER A 65 21.11 -1.98 -20.09
C SER A 65 20.56 -0.59 -19.79
N GLU A 66 21.39 0.43 -19.98
CA GLU A 66 21.02 1.84 -19.80
C GLU A 66 19.91 2.26 -20.77
N ASN A 67 19.98 1.82 -22.03
CA ASN A 67 18.92 2.07 -23.02
C ASN A 67 17.56 1.52 -22.59
N THR A 68 17.56 0.35 -21.95
CA THR A 68 16.33 -0.26 -21.42
C THR A 68 15.81 0.54 -20.22
N ARG A 69 16.70 0.96 -19.32
CA ARG A 69 16.35 1.80 -18.17
C ARG A 69 15.71 3.12 -18.59
N ASP A 70 16.24 3.77 -19.63
CA ASP A 70 15.69 5.03 -20.15
C ASP A 70 14.28 4.84 -20.72
N LYS A 71 14.06 3.76 -21.48
CA LYS A 71 12.74 3.44 -22.04
C LYS A 71 11.72 3.14 -20.95
N ILE A 72 12.10 2.39 -19.92
CA ILE A 72 11.22 2.09 -18.78
C ILE A 72 10.90 3.37 -17.99
N SER A 73 11.87 4.23 -17.78
CA SER A 73 11.66 5.54 -17.14
C SER A 73 10.67 6.40 -17.93
N GLY A 74 10.75 6.36 -19.27
CA GLY A 74 9.78 7.01 -20.15
C GLY A 74 8.36 6.45 -19.99
N LEU A 75 8.22 5.13 -19.91
CA LEU A 75 6.92 4.48 -19.70
C LEU A 75 6.33 4.79 -18.32
N GLN A 76 7.14 4.80 -17.26
CA GLN A 76 6.70 5.20 -15.91
C GLN A 76 6.12 6.61 -15.92
N LYS A 77 6.77 7.54 -16.62
CA LYS A 77 6.29 8.92 -16.73
C LYS A 77 4.91 9.00 -17.38
N VAL A 78 4.69 8.28 -18.49
CA VAL A 78 3.39 8.26 -19.18
C VAL A 78 2.30 7.65 -18.30
N ILE A 79 2.60 6.58 -17.56
CA ILE A 79 1.65 5.97 -16.62
C ILE A 79 1.24 6.97 -15.53
N ASN A 80 2.22 7.68 -14.95
CA ASN A 80 1.95 8.67 -13.91
C ASN A 80 1.10 9.84 -14.45
N GLU A 81 1.34 10.29 -15.68
CA GLU A 81 0.51 11.30 -16.33
C GLU A 81 -0.93 10.82 -16.55
N LEU A 82 -1.14 9.56 -16.94
CA LEU A 82 -2.48 8.98 -17.10
C LEU A 82 -3.21 8.84 -15.75
N LEU A 83 -2.52 8.36 -14.72
CA LEU A 83 -3.10 8.25 -13.36
C LEU A 83 -3.47 9.62 -12.80
N PHE A 84 -2.65 10.64 -13.04
CA PHE A 84 -2.94 12.01 -12.64
C PHE A 84 -4.19 12.57 -13.35
N LEU A 85 -4.36 12.27 -14.64
CA LEU A 85 -5.57 12.64 -15.36
C LEU A 85 -6.80 11.90 -14.82
N ASP A 86 -6.67 10.63 -14.46
CA ASP A 86 -7.75 9.84 -13.86
C ASP A 86 -8.17 10.40 -12.49
N GLU A 87 -7.21 10.75 -11.63
CA GLU A 87 -7.47 11.41 -10.34
C GLU A 87 -8.18 12.77 -10.51
N ILE A 88 -7.82 13.55 -11.54
CA ILE A 88 -8.51 14.81 -11.85
C ILE A 88 -9.94 14.57 -12.36
N LEU A 89 -10.16 13.53 -13.16
CA LEU A 89 -11.46 13.23 -13.76
C LEU A 89 -12.42 12.56 -12.77
N GLU A 90 -11.93 11.70 -11.87
CA GLU A 90 -12.71 11.08 -10.78
C GLU A 90 -12.98 12.04 -9.60
N GLY A 91 -12.29 13.19 -9.56
CA GLY A 91 -12.42 14.23 -8.54
C GLY A 91 -13.57 15.23 -8.74
N TYR A 92 -14.53 14.97 -9.64
CA TYR A 92 -15.77 15.74 -9.84
C TYR A 92 -17.03 14.92 -9.51
#